data_AF-A0A1M4EDH9-F1
#
_entry.id   AF-A0A1M4EDH9-F1
#
_cell.length_a   1.000
_cell.length_b   1.000
_cell.length_c   1.000
_cell.angle_alpha   90.00
_cell.angle_beta   90.00
_cell.angle_gamma   90.00
#
_symmetry.space_group_name_H-M   'P 1'
#
loop_
_entity.id
_entity.type
_entity.pdbx_description
1 polymer ?
#
loop_
_entity_poly.entity_id
_entity_poly.type
_entity_poly.pdbx_seq_one_letter_code
_entity_poly.pdbx_strand_id
1 'polypeptide(L)'
;MASHAAGIRRFLVDTGQPRGWVPARTDLVTALLGIWFGAGLMIDAWAHANLSELETFFTPWHAVFYCGFTVVSGWIIVQVWRNVRAGRQGLAAVPNGYLAGLVSIPAFAAFGLADLMWHTLLGIETTLDIALFLPNAVSPRPAR
;
A
#
# COMPACT_ATOMS: atom_id res chain seq x y z
N MET A 1 12.08 33.71 -8.78
CA MET A 1 11.59 32.71 -9.76
C MET A 1 12.67 31.76 -10.30
N ALA A 2 13.92 32.19 -10.55
CA ALA A 2 14.98 31.31 -11.06
C ALA A 2 15.43 30.15 -10.12
N SER A 3 15.41 30.35 -8.80
CA SER A 3 15.79 29.33 -7.80
C SER A 3 14.82 28.15 -7.73
N HIS A 4 13.52 28.37 -7.96
CA HIS A 4 12.49 27.33 -7.91
C HIS A 4 12.58 26.37 -9.12
N ALA A 5 12.90 26.91 -10.30
CA ALA A 5 13.11 26.14 -11.52
C ALA A 5 14.41 25.29 -11.46
N ALA A 6 15.47 25.82 -10.84
CA ALA A 6 16.70 25.07 -10.61
C ALA A 6 16.51 23.91 -9.62
N GLY A 7 15.70 24.12 -8.56
CA GLY A 7 15.31 23.08 -7.61
C GLY A 7 14.53 21.93 -8.27
N ILE A 8 13.51 22.25 -9.08
CA ILE A 8 12.69 21.25 -9.80
C ILE A 8 13.51 20.47 -10.83
N ARG A 9 14.39 21.14 -11.59
CA ARG A 9 15.32 20.46 -12.52
C ARG A 9 16.23 19.47 -11.81
N ARG A 10 16.69 19.79 -10.60
CA ARG A 10 17.51 18.89 -9.78
C ARG A 10 16.79 17.58 -9.45
N PHE A 11 15.46 17.58 -9.31
CA PHE A 11 14.70 16.36 -9.00
C PHE A 11 14.47 15.45 -10.21
N LEU A 12 14.48 16.01 -11.42
CA LEU A 12 14.22 15.29 -12.67
C LEU A 12 15.50 14.75 -13.34
N VAL A 13 16.66 15.25 -12.93
CA VAL A 13 17.94 14.78 -13.45
C VAL A 13 18.33 13.50 -12.73
N ASP A 14 18.46 12.40 -13.47
CA ASP A 14 19.12 11.20 -12.96
C ASP A 14 20.62 11.45 -12.87
N THR A 15 21.21 11.15 -11.71
CA THR A 15 22.67 11.22 -11.54
C THR A 15 23.42 10.15 -12.35
N GLY A 16 22.73 9.16 -12.92
CA GLY A 16 23.33 8.11 -13.75
C GLY A 16 24.22 7.13 -12.98
N GLN A 17 24.30 7.28 -11.66
CA GLN A 17 25.04 6.37 -10.79
C GLN A 17 24.35 5.00 -10.74
N PRO A 18 25.11 3.89 -10.67
CA PRO A 18 24.50 2.59 -10.51
C PRO A 18 23.70 2.54 -9.19
N ARG A 19 22.53 1.91 -9.27
CA ARG A 19 21.66 1.67 -8.11
C ARG A 19 22.36 0.73 -7.14
N GLY A 20 22.34 1.10 -5.86
CA GLY A 20 22.93 0.32 -4.77
C GLY A 20 21.93 -0.61 -4.12
N TRP A 21 22.43 -1.66 -3.49
CA TRP A 21 21.66 -2.52 -2.59
C TRP A 21 21.61 -1.91 -1.19
N VAL A 22 20.52 -2.13 -0.46
CA VAL A 22 20.47 -1.81 0.97
C VAL A 22 21.12 -2.93 1.78
N PRO A 23 21.51 -2.67 3.05
CA PRO A 23 21.96 -3.73 3.94
C PRO A 23 20.85 -4.74 4.24
N ALA A 24 21.20 -6.00 4.48
CA ALA A 24 20.23 -7.09 4.76
C ALA A 24 19.25 -6.78 5.90
N ARG A 25 19.68 -6.04 6.94
CA ARG A 25 18.79 -5.58 8.02
C ARG A 25 17.66 -4.69 7.52
N THR A 26 17.92 -3.86 6.51
CA THR A 26 16.92 -2.96 5.91
C THR A 26 15.91 -3.78 5.14
N ASP A 27 16.38 -4.78 4.39
CA ASP A 27 15.49 -5.71 3.66
C ASP A 27 14.66 -6.57 4.61
N LEU A 28 15.24 -7.01 5.73
CA LEU A 28 14.49 -7.71 6.78
C LEU A 28 13.38 -6.82 7.35
N VAL A 29 13.67 -5.55 7.66
CA VAL A 29 12.64 -4.60 8.12
C VAL A 29 11.55 -4.44 7.05
N THR A 30 11.93 -4.24 5.79
CA THR A 30 10.96 -4.14 4.68
C THR A 30 10.10 -5.40 4.55
N ALA A 31 10.69 -6.59 4.69
CA ALA A 31 9.97 -7.85 4.64
C ALA A 31 8.98 -8.00 5.81
N LEU A 32 9.40 -7.67 7.04
CA LEU A 32 8.53 -7.71 8.22
C LEU A 32 7.37 -6.72 8.12
N LEU A 33 7.62 -5.50 7.63
CA LEU A 33 6.58 -4.52 7.36
C LEU A 33 5.62 -5.00 6.26
N GLY A 34 6.14 -5.66 5.22
CA GLY A 34 5.34 -6.29 4.17
C GLY A 34 4.46 -7.43 4.70
N ILE A 35 4.99 -8.25 5.61
CA ILE A 35 4.22 -9.30 6.29
C ILE A 35 3.10 -8.67 7.13
N TRP A 36 3.38 -7.62 7.90
CA TRP A 36 2.34 -6.92 8.65
C TRP A 36 1.26 -6.36 7.72
N PHE A 37 1.64 -5.66 6.66
CA PHE A 37 0.71 -5.14 5.66
C PHE A 37 -0.17 -6.25 5.05
N GLY A 38 0.44 -7.36 4.61
CA GLY A 38 -0.29 -8.50 4.05
C GLY A 38 -1.17 -9.24 5.06
N ALA A 39 -0.72 -9.36 6.32
CA ALA A 39 -1.54 -9.93 7.39
C ALA A 39 -2.75 -9.05 7.69
N GLY A 40 -2.58 -7.71 7.70
CA GLY A 40 -3.68 -6.75 7.84
C GLY A 40 -4.72 -6.92 6.73
N LEU A 41 -4.29 -7.07 5.48
CA LEU A 41 -5.18 -7.36 4.35
C LEU A 41 -5.96 -8.66 4.54
N MET A 42 -5.29 -9.72 5.00
CA MET A 42 -5.95 -11.01 5.21
C MET A 42 -6.96 -10.97 6.36
N ILE A 43 -6.65 -10.22 7.42
CA ILE A 43 -7.57 -9.99 8.55
C ILE A 43 -8.80 -9.22 8.08
N ASP A 44 -8.61 -8.19 7.27
CA ASP A 44 -9.68 -7.38 6.70
C ASP A 44 -10.59 -8.21 5.77
N ALA A 45 -9.99 -8.99 4.86
CA ALA A 45 -10.73 -9.93 4.01
C ALA A 45 -11.50 -10.99 4.82
N TRP A 46 -10.90 -11.51 5.90
CA TRP A 46 -11.58 -12.44 6.80
C TRP A 46 -12.79 -11.80 7.48
N ALA A 47 -12.67 -10.56 7.94
CA ALA A 47 -13.77 -9.83 8.57
C ALA A 47 -14.94 -9.65 7.60
N HIS A 48 -14.67 -9.25 6.35
CA HIS A 48 -15.68 -9.13 5.30
C HIS A 48 -16.38 -10.46 4.97
N ALA A 49 -15.69 -11.59 5.13
CA ALA A 49 -16.26 -12.91 4.86
C ALA A 49 -17.06 -13.51 6.04
N ASN A 50 -16.83 -13.05 7.27
CA ASN A 50 -17.34 -13.71 8.48
C ASN A 50 -18.22 -12.81 9.37
N LEU A 51 -18.21 -11.49 9.17
CA LEU A 51 -18.98 -10.54 9.95
C LEU A 51 -20.08 -9.92 9.07
N SER A 52 -21.33 -10.03 9.50
CA SER A 52 -22.52 -9.58 8.77
C SER A 52 -22.84 -8.09 8.91
N GLU A 53 -22.09 -7.33 9.72
CA GLU A 53 -22.41 -5.94 10.10
C GLU A 53 -21.25 -4.95 9.84
N LEU A 54 -20.71 -4.95 8.62
CA LEU A 54 -19.75 -3.92 8.19
C LEU A 54 -20.51 -2.86 7.38
N GLU A 55 -21.42 -2.12 8.02
CA GLU A 55 -22.24 -1.09 7.37
C GLU A 55 -21.47 0.20 7.03
N THR A 56 -20.17 0.26 7.37
CA THR A 56 -19.33 1.43 7.12
C THR A 56 -17.98 1.02 6.55
N PHE A 57 -17.42 1.89 5.71
CA PHE A 57 -16.08 1.72 5.15
C PHE A 57 -15.01 1.70 6.24
N PHE A 58 -15.16 2.50 7.30
CA PHE A 58 -14.16 2.62 8.36
C PHE A 58 -14.33 1.55 9.42
N THR A 59 -13.61 0.45 9.25
CA THR A 59 -13.62 -0.69 10.16
C THR A 59 -12.28 -0.74 10.94
N PRO A 60 -12.24 -1.32 12.15
CA PRO A 60 -10.98 -1.54 12.85
C PRO A 60 -9.98 -2.37 12.02
N TRP A 61 -10.48 -3.27 11.16
CA TRP A 61 -9.69 -4.13 10.29
C TRP A 61 -9.03 -3.34 9.14
N HIS A 62 -9.78 -2.44 8.51
CA HIS A 62 -9.23 -1.45 7.58
C HIS A 62 -8.15 -0.60 8.24
N ALA A 63 -8.35 -0.19 9.49
CA ALA A 63 -7.32 0.59 10.20
C ALA A 63 -6.01 -0.19 10.32
N VAL A 64 -6.04 -1.49 10.67
CA VAL A 64 -4.82 -2.33 10.73
C VAL A 64 -4.15 -2.43 9.36
N PHE A 65 -4.95 -2.68 8.31
CA PHE A 65 -4.46 -2.79 6.93
C PHE A 65 -3.80 -1.49 6.43
N TYR A 66 -4.51 -0.36 6.53
CA TYR A 66 -4.00 0.95 6.09
C TYR A 66 -2.85 1.46 6.95
N CYS A 67 -2.79 1.12 8.25
CA CYS A 67 -1.60 1.37 9.07
C CYS A 67 -0.39 0.60 8.53
N GLY A 68 -0.54 -0.68 8.22
CA GLY A 68 0.51 -1.47 7.59
C GLY A 68 1.01 -0.84 6.28
N PHE A 69 0.08 -0.45 5.40
CA PHE A 69 0.38 0.26 4.15
C PHE A 69 1.18 1.56 4.39
N THR A 70 0.73 2.38 5.34
CA THR A 70 1.33 3.68 5.63
C THR A 70 2.77 3.52 6.13
N VAL A 71 2.99 2.57 7.04
CA VAL A 71 4.31 2.33 7.62
C VAL A 71 5.28 1.77 6.57
N VAL A 72 4.89 0.78 5.76
CA VAL A 72 5.77 0.24 4.72
C VAL A 72 6.08 1.26 3.63
N SER A 73 5.08 2.08 3.25
CA SER A 73 5.26 3.17 2.29
C SER A 73 6.23 4.22 2.80
N GLY A 74 6.04 4.68 4.04
CA GLY A 74 6.94 5.62 4.70
C GLY A 74 8.36 5.07 4.79
N TRP A 75 8.51 3.79 5.12
CA TRP A 75 9.82 3.14 5.17
C TRP A 75 10.55 3.13 3.81
N ILE A 76 9.85 2.77 2.73
CA ILE A 76 10.40 2.80 1.36
C ILE A 76 10.82 4.22 0.98
N ILE A 77 9.96 5.21 1.24
CA ILE A 77 10.23 6.63 0.97
C ILE A 77 11.48 7.09 1.75
N VAL A 78 11.62 6.69 3.02
CA VAL A 78 12.81 7.00 3.82
C VAL A 78 14.08 6.41 3.19
N GLN A 79 14.07 5.19 2.64
CA GLN A 79 15.24 4.63 1.97
C GLN A 79 15.65 5.46 0.73
N VAL A 80 14.66 5.86 -0.08
CA VAL A 80 14.92 6.73 -1.24
C VAL A 80 15.43 8.09 -0.80
N TRP A 81 14.80 8.69 0.23
CA TRP A 81 15.18 10.00 0.74
C TRP A 81 16.60 10.03 1.31
N ARG A 82 17.06 8.96 1.95
CA ARG A 82 18.45 8.84 2.42
C ARG A 82 19.45 8.91 1.26
N ASN A 83 19.14 8.24 0.14
CA ASN A 83 19.97 8.31 -1.07
C ASN A 83 19.92 9.69 -1.73
N VAL A 84 18.76 10.35 -1.71
CA VAL A 84 18.63 11.75 -2.17
C VAL A 84 19.50 12.68 -1.34
N ARG A 85 19.51 12.53 -0.01
CA ARG A 85 20.38 13.31 0.89
C ARG A 85 21.87 13.00 0.69
N ALA A 86 22.21 11.81 0.20
CA ALA A 86 23.56 11.45 -0.22
C ALA A 86 23.94 12.01 -1.61
N GLY A 87 23.08 12.82 -2.23
CA GLY A 87 23.34 13.50 -3.50
C GLY A 87 22.91 12.71 -4.74
N ARG A 88 22.30 11.53 -4.59
CA ARG A 88 21.77 10.74 -5.71
C ARG A 88 20.41 11.30 -6.14
N GLN A 89 20.10 11.26 -7.43
CA GLN A 89 18.85 11.80 -7.97
C GLN A 89 18.28 10.88 -9.06
N GLY A 90 16.98 10.99 -9.35
CA GLY A 90 16.31 10.11 -10.30
C GLY A 90 16.30 8.63 -9.88
N LEU A 91 16.42 7.72 -10.85
CA LEU A 91 16.39 6.27 -10.59
C LEU A 91 17.61 5.82 -9.77
N ALA A 92 18.74 6.52 -9.85
CA ALA A 92 19.92 6.24 -9.05
C ALA A 92 19.70 6.43 -7.53
N ALA A 93 18.66 7.20 -7.12
CA ALA A 93 18.28 7.33 -5.72
C ALA A 93 17.49 6.12 -5.19
N VAL A 94 16.92 5.30 -6.07
CA VAL A 94 16.07 4.17 -5.70
C VAL A 94 16.93 2.92 -5.52
N PRO A 95 16.97 2.31 -4.31
CA PRO A 95 17.71 1.07 -4.12
C PRO A 95 17.25 -0.06 -5.04
N ASN A 96 18.14 -1.02 -5.32
CA ASN A 96 17.78 -2.24 -6.03
C ASN A 96 16.69 -3.00 -5.25
N GLY A 97 15.66 -3.49 -5.95
CA GLY A 97 14.49 -4.14 -5.35
C GLY A 97 13.35 -3.20 -4.90
N TYR A 98 13.62 -1.90 -4.67
CA TYR A 98 12.62 -0.98 -4.10
C TYR A 98 11.79 -0.23 -5.14
N LEU A 99 12.16 -0.29 -6.43
CA LEU A 99 11.50 0.45 -7.49
C LEU A 99 10.03 0.05 -7.67
N ALA A 100 9.75 -1.26 -7.69
CA ALA A 100 8.38 -1.74 -7.79
C ALA A 100 7.54 -1.24 -6.61
N GLY A 101 8.04 -1.41 -5.38
CA GLY A 101 7.37 -0.91 -4.18
C GLY A 101 7.13 0.60 -4.22
N LEU A 102 8.10 1.40 -4.64
CA LEU A 102 7.98 2.85 -4.76
C LEU A 102 6.89 3.27 -5.77
N VAL A 103 6.79 2.58 -6.90
CA VAL A 103 5.75 2.81 -7.93
C VAL A 103 4.38 2.33 -7.44
N SER A 104 4.34 1.25 -6.66
CA SER A 104 3.09 0.73 -6.08
C SER A 104 2.45 1.69 -5.08
N ILE A 105 3.21 2.52 -4.36
CA ILE A 105 2.67 3.47 -3.37
C ILE A 105 1.61 4.41 -3.97
N PRO A 106 1.90 5.23 -5.00
CA PRO A 106 0.91 6.12 -5.58
C PRO A 106 -0.22 5.36 -6.28
N ALA A 107 0.08 4.21 -6.92
CA ALA A 107 -0.96 3.39 -7.54
C ALA A 107 -1.97 2.91 -6.49
N PHE A 108 -1.49 2.30 -5.41
CA PHE A 108 -2.33 1.80 -4.33
C PHE A 108 -3.12 2.93 -3.65
N ALA A 109 -2.50 4.08 -3.40
CA ALA A 109 -3.19 5.24 -2.83
C ALA A 109 -4.32 5.75 -3.75
N ALA A 110 -4.09 5.77 -5.06
CA ALA A 110 -5.11 6.16 -6.03
C ALA A 110 -6.28 5.16 -6.08
N PHE A 111 -5.99 3.85 -6.10
CA PHE A 111 -7.02 2.82 -6.05
C PHE A 111 -7.81 2.85 -4.74
N GLY A 112 -7.14 2.99 -3.59
CA GLY A 112 -7.81 3.11 -2.30
C GLY A 112 -8.68 4.37 -2.18
N LEU A 113 -8.28 5.49 -2.78
CA LEU A 113 -9.12 6.68 -2.85
C LEU A 113 -10.33 6.47 -3.77
N ALA A 114 -10.14 5.84 -4.93
CA ALA A 114 -11.23 5.52 -5.85
C ALA A 114 -12.25 4.57 -5.19
N ASP A 115 -11.76 3.59 -4.44
CA ASP A 115 -12.55 2.64 -3.65
C ASP A 115 -13.36 3.35 -2.54
N LEU A 116 -12.72 4.23 -1.76
CA LEU A 116 -13.42 5.08 -0.79
C LEU A 116 -14.50 5.94 -1.46
N MET A 117 -14.16 6.62 -2.57
CA MET A 117 -15.10 7.46 -3.30
C MET A 117 -16.30 6.65 -3.81
N TRP A 118 -16.05 5.46 -4.36
CA TRP A 118 -17.09 4.53 -4.78
C TRP A 118 -18.07 4.23 -3.64
N HIS A 119 -17.56 3.80 -2.49
CA HIS A 119 -18.38 3.45 -1.34
C HIS A 119 -19.15 4.64 -0.74
N THR A 120 -18.59 5.85 -0.80
CA THR A 120 -19.28 7.06 -0.32
C THR A 120 -20.34 7.60 -1.28
N LEU A 121 -20.15 7.47 -2.59
CA LEU A 121 -21.03 8.06 -3.61
C LEU A 121 -22.14 7.12 -4.07
N LEU A 122 -21.85 5.83 -4.17
CA LEU A 122 -22.77 4.82 -4.70
C LEU A 122 -23.33 3.90 -3.61
N GLY A 123 -22.82 4.04 -2.38
CA GLY A 123 -23.15 3.17 -1.26
C GLY A 123 -22.34 1.88 -1.24
N ILE A 124 -22.42 1.15 -0.13
CA ILE A 124 -21.86 -0.19 0.00
C ILE A 124 -22.94 -1.15 -0.50
N GLU A 125 -22.82 -1.64 -1.74
CA GLU A 125 -23.74 -2.66 -2.22
C GLU A 125 -23.53 -3.94 -1.39
N THR A 126 -24.49 -4.27 -0.52
CA THR A 126 -24.49 -5.49 0.32
C THR A 126 -24.69 -6.78 -0.49
N THR A 127 -24.56 -6.74 -1.82
CA THR A 127 -24.92 -7.85 -2.73
C THR A 127 -23.70 -8.54 -3.35
N LEU A 128 -22.47 -8.08 -3.07
CA LEU A 128 -21.27 -8.82 -3.45
C LEU A 128 -20.95 -9.85 -2.36
N ASP A 129 -21.71 -10.94 -2.36
CA ASP A 129 -21.30 -12.19 -1.73
C ASP A 129 -19.98 -12.65 -2.37
N ILE A 130 -18.83 -12.21 -1.82
CA ILE A 130 -17.50 -12.76 -2.14
C ILE A 130 -17.48 -14.29 -1.92
N ALA A 131 -18.41 -14.80 -1.10
CA ALA A 131 -18.69 -16.21 -0.91
C ALA A 131 -19.06 -16.97 -2.22
N LEU A 132 -19.54 -16.29 -3.26
CA LEU A 132 -19.89 -16.91 -4.54
C LEU A 132 -18.66 -17.36 -5.36
N PHE A 133 -17.47 -16.81 -5.08
CA PHE A 133 -16.22 -17.16 -5.78
C PHE A 133 -15.43 -18.28 -5.09
N LEU A 134 -15.93 -18.83 -3.98
CA LEU A 134 -15.38 -19.99 -3.28
C LEU A 134 -16.32 -21.20 -3.45
N PRO A 135 -15.86 -22.37 -3.93
CA PRO A 135 -16.73 -23.53 -4.21
C PRO A 135 -17.54 -24.11 -3.03
N ASN A 136 -17.34 -23.62 -1.80
CA ASN A 136 -17.87 -24.21 -0.56
C ASN A 136 -18.54 -23.19 0.38
N ALA A 137 -19.16 -22.14 -0.13
CA ALA A 137 -20.07 -21.33 0.70
C ALA A 137 -21.26 -22.19 1.14
N VAL A 138 -21.17 -22.73 2.35
CA VAL A 138 -22.22 -23.52 3.00
C VAL A 138 -23.40 -22.59 3.28
N SER A 139 -24.55 -22.88 2.67
CA SER A 139 -25.80 -22.19 2.99
C SER A 139 -26.20 -22.43 4.46
N PRO A 140 -26.66 -21.40 5.20
CA PRO A 140 -27.20 -21.60 6.53
C PRO A 140 -28.48 -22.45 6.43
N ARG A 141 -28.53 -23.59 7.13
CA ARG A 141 -29.78 -24.36 7.25
C ARG A 141 -30.80 -23.54 8.05
N PRO A 142 -32.09 -23.55 7.66
CA PRO A 142 -33.13 -22.93 8.48
C PRO A 142 -33.25 -23.68 9.80
N ALA A 143 -33.18 -22.93 10.91
CA ALA A 143 -33.52 -23.43 12.23
C ALA A 143 -34.99 -23.84 12.25
N ARG A 144 -35.28 -25.03 12.79
CA ARG A 144 -36.65 -25.45 13.15
C ARG A 144 -37.07 -24.79 14.45
#